data_AF-A0A0F8UND6-F1
#
_entry.id   AF-A0A0F8UND6-F1
#
_cell.length_a   1.000
_cell.length_b   1.000
_cell.length_c   1.000
_cell.angle_alpha   90.00
_cell.angle_beta   90.00
_cell.angle_gamma   90.00
#
_symmetry.space_group_name_H-M   'P 1'
#
loop_
_entity.id
_entity.type
_entity.pdbx_description
1 polymer ?
#
loop_
_entity_poly.entity_id
_entity_poly.type
_entity_poly.pdbx_seq_one_letter_code
_entity_poly.pdbx_strand_id
1 'polypeptide(L)'
;MDYNGIYEAPENGELFDYPDTVYGVMSWWDYGHWIETIGHRIPNANPFQAGIGGRRGSIEEENQPGSSTFFTAQSEEEASAVLEAVHPDPDKAGARYIISDVEMATGKFYAMTAWTLDTKGYYQSYWTGNEYQYLPSTRYFNSMESRLHILDGNGLKQYRMVHETWAYQTQEVVYKQVYNFLLGGSIPEVDTGYVKIFEYVKGAKVTGTAAPNETVSIKTTILTGQGRTFDYSQSTTSDSEGRYEFTVPYSTEGPIPGETQFDTAPAGAYVVSYGNTTTEVRVSEEAVLKGEEVKVKV
;
A
#
# COMPACT_ATOMS: atom_id res chain seq x y z
N MET A 1 -17.94 -17.70 -3.05
CA MET A 1 -17.89 -18.33 -4.38
C MET A 1 -17.05 -19.60 -4.27
N ASP A 2 -17.47 -20.71 -4.88
CA ASP A 2 -16.76 -22.01 -4.84
C ASP A 2 -15.71 -22.10 -5.96
N TYR A 3 -14.45 -22.35 -5.62
CA TYR A 3 -13.39 -22.45 -6.63
C TYR A 3 -13.65 -23.54 -7.68
N ASN A 4 -14.25 -24.67 -7.29
CA ASN A 4 -14.55 -25.78 -8.22
C ASN A 4 -15.98 -25.72 -8.78
N GLY A 5 -16.68 -24.60 -8.57
CA GLY A 5 -18.03 -24.38 -9.08
C GLY A 5 -18.06 -24.34 -10.60
N ILE A 6 -19.16 -24.78 -11.19
CA ILE A 6 -19.45 -24.58 -12.61
C ILE A 6 -20.25 -23.28 -12.72
N TYR A 7 -19.70 -22.31 -13.43
CA TYR A 7 -20.30 -21.00 -13.63
C TYR A 7 -20.73 -20.83 -15.08
N GLU A 8 -21.92 -20.27 -15.28
CA GLU A 8 -22.36 -19.84 -16.61
C GLU A 8 -21.61 -18.57 -17.00
N ALA A 9 -21.12 -18.52 -18.24
CA ALA A 9 -20.50 -17.32 -18.76
C ALA A 9 -21.57 -16.22 -18.90
N PRO A 10 -21.27 -14.96 -18.53
CA PRO A 10 -22.19 -13.85 -18.75
C PRO A 10 -22.41 -13.63 -20.25
N GLU A 11 -23.51 -12.97 -20.60
CA GLU A 11 -23.74 -12.58 -21.99
C GLU A 11 -22.61 -11.66 -22.49
N ASN A 12 -22.38 -11.64 -23.81
CA ASN A 12 -21.31 -10.83 -24.38
C ASN A 12 -21.48 -9.35 -24.03
N GLY A 13 -20.52 -8.79 -23.31
CA GLY A 13 -20.52 -7.40 -22.87
C GLY A 13 -21.12 -7.17 -21.48
N GLU A 14 -21.67 -8.21 -20.86
CA GLU A 14 -22.12 -8.16 -19.46
C GLU A 14 -21.00 -8.57 -18.50
N LEU A 15 -21.08 -8.06 -17.28
CA LEU A 15 -20.19 -8.43 -16.20
C LEU A 15 -20.70 -9.68 -15.51
N PHE A 16 -19.78 -10.47 -14.97
CA PHE A 16 -20.14 -11.59 -14.11
C PHE A 16 -20.75 -11.07 -12.80
N ASP A 17 -21.88 -11.62 -12.38
CA ASP A 17 -22.56 -11.27 -11.13
C ASP A 17 -21.90 -11.94 -9.92
N TYR A 18 -20.89 -11.26 -9.38
CA TYR A 18 -20.15 -11.74 -8.21
C TYR A 18 -20.96 -11.54 -6.91
N PRO A 19 -20.97 -12.51 -5.98
CA PRO A 19 -21.56 -12.32 -4.67
C PRO A 19 -20.89 -11.17 -3.91
N ASP A 20 -21.66 -10.34 -3.19
CA ASP A 20 -21.15 -9.18 -2.43
C ASP A 20 -20.01 -9.47 -1.44
N THR A 21 -19.90 -10.73 -1.01
CA THR A 21 -18.89 -11.19 -0.05
C THR A 21 -17.49 -11.40 -0.66
N VAL A 22 -17.35 -11.39 -1.99
CA VAL A 22 -16.05 -11.60 -2.63
C VAL A 22 -15.25 -10.29 -2.71
N TYR A 23 -13.94 -10.43 -2.89
CA TYR A 23 -13.03 -9.30 -3.07
C TYR A 23 -11.94 -9.65 -4.07
N GLY A 24 -11.40 -8.64 -4.76
CA GLY A 24 -10.23 -8.79 -5.63
C GLY A 24 -8.91 -8.75 -4.87
N VAL A 25 -7.85 -9.20 -5.55
CA VAL A 25 -6.45 -9.09 -5.13
C VAL A 25 -5.64 -8.37 -6.20
N MET A 26 -5.10 -7.21 -5.85
CA MET A 26 -4.30 -6.38 -6.74
C MET A 26 -2.85 -6.84 -6.70
N SER A 27 -2.27 -7.14 -7.86
CA SER A 27 -0.85 -7.44 -8.03
C SER A 27 -0.45 -7.24 -9.48
N TRP A 28 0.82 -7.45 -9.83
CA TRP A 28 1.26 -7.45 -11.21
C TRP A 28 0.66 -8.63 -12.00
N TRP A 29 0.35 -8.40 -13.27
CA TRP A 29 -0.39 -9.36 -14.10
C TRP A 29 0.30 -10.71 -14.28
N ASP A 30 1.64 -10.75 -14.18
CA ASP A 30 2.45 -11.97 -14.17
C ASP A 30 1.96 -13.00 -13.13
N TYR A 31 1.41 -12.53 -12.01
CA TYR A 31 1.10 -13.37 -10.83
C TYR A 31 -0.37 -13.80 -10.74
N GLY A 32 -1.23 -13.36 -11.66
CA GLY A 32 -2.68 -13.61 -11.55
C GLY A 32 -3.04 -15.09 -11.45
N HIS A 33 -2.38 -15.96 -12.23
CA HIS A 33 -2.63 -17.41 -12.14
C HIS A 33 -2.20 -18.00 -10.80
N TRP A 34 -1.15 -17.50 -10.14
CA TRP A 34 -0.75 -18.00 -8.81
C TRP A 34 -1.73 -17.54 -7.74
N ILE A 35 -2.19 -16.29 -7.81
CA ILE A 35 -3.23 -15.76 -6.91
C ILE A 35 -4.52 -16.60 -7.03
N GLU A 36 -4.91 -16.95 -8.25
CA GLU A 36 -6.08 -17.77 -8.53
C GLU A 36 -5.90 -19.22 -8.08
N THR A 37 -4.84 -19.90 -8.52
CA THR A 37 -4.68 -21.36 -8.35
C THR A 37 -4.08 -21.78 -7.00
N ILE A 38 -3.29 -20.93 -6.36
CA ILE A 38 -2.68 -21.20 -5.04
C ILE A 38 -3.44 -20.45 -3.95
N GLY A 39 -3.72 -19.16 -4.20
CA GLY A 39 -4.43 -18.30 -3.24
C GLY A 39 -5.93 -18.57 -3.17
N HIS A 40 -6.52 -19.17 -4.22
CA HIS A 40 -7.97 -19.29 -4.39
C HIS A 40 -8.66 -17.94 -4.16
N ARG A 41 -8.10 -16.88 -4.75
CA ARG A 41 -8.63 -15.51 -4.74
C ARG A 41 -8.69 -14.95 -6.16
N ILE A 42 -9.48 -13.90 -6.35
CA ILE A 42 -9.75 -13.32 -7.65
C ILE A 42 -8.68 -12.26 -7.96
N PRO A 43 -7.75 -12.48 -8.91
CA PRO A 43 -6.77 -11.47 -9.26
C PRO A 43 -7.41 -10.35 -10.09
N ASN A 44 -7.03 -9.09 -9.83
CA ASN A 44 -7.47 -7.97 -10.65
C ASN A 44 -6.79 -7.95 -12.03
N ALA A 45 -5.60 -8.54 -12.17
CA ALA A 45 -4.85 -8.64 -13.41
C ALA A 45 -4.24 -10.03 -13.58
N ASN A 46 -4.09 -10.52 -14.83
CA ASN A 46 -3.66 -11.90 -15.06
C ASN A 46 -2.76 -12.09 -16.31
N PRO A 47 -2.10 -13.26 -16.44
CA PRO A 47 -1.18 -13.59 -17.54
C PRO A 47 -1.74 -13.49 -18.97
N PHE A 48 -3.06 -13.37 -19.15
CA PHE A 48 -3.66 -13.04 -20.44
C PHE A 48 -3.58 -11.54 -20.79
N GLN A 49 -2.85 -10.76 -19.99
CA GLN A 49 -2.71 -9.31 -20.09
C GLN A 49 -4.02 -8.53 -19.88
N ALA A 50 -4.97 -9.14 -19.16
CA ALA A 50 -6.18 -8.48 -18.70
C ALA A 50 -5.93 -7.75 -17.37
N GLY A 51 -6.62 -6.64 -17.14
CA GLY A 51 -6.57 -5.90 -15.87
C GLY A 51 -5.29 -5.09 -15.63
N ILE A 52 -4.41 -4.97 -16.62
CA ILE A 52 -3.18 -4.17 -16.50
C ILE A 52 -3.50 -2.68 -16.34
N GLY A 53 -4.57 -2.18 -16.95
CA GLY A 53 -4.83 -0.75 -17.06
C GLY A 53 -3.80 -0.07 -17.98
N GLY A 54 -3.68 1.25 -17.86
CA GLY A 54 -2.70 2.03 -18.61
C GLY A 54 -3.24 2.64 -19.90
N ARG A 55 -2.35 2.82 -20.88
CA ARG A 55 -2.64 3.47 -22.18
C ARG A 55 -2.16 2.59 -23.33
N ARG A 56 -2.73 2.74 -24.53
CA ARG A 56 -2.42 1.86 -25.68
C ARG A 56 -1.62 2.55 -26.78
N GLY A 57 -1.90 3.81 -27.08
CA GLY A 57 -1.34 4.49 -28.25
C GLY A 57 -0.54 5.76 -27.95
N SER A 58 -0.95 6.53 -26.94
CA SER A 58 -0.34 7.83 -26.62
C SER A 58 -0.46 8.17 -25.14
N ILE A 59 0.48 8.98 -24.63
CA ILE A 59 0.43 9.53 -23.26
C ILE A 59 -0.77 10.46 -23.03
N GLU A 60 -1.34 11.02 -24.10
CA GLU A 60 -2.52 11.89 -24.06
C GLU A 60 -3.83 11.12 -23.88
N GLU A 61 -3.81 9.78 -23.99
CA GLU A 61 -4.99 8.95 -23.73
C GLU A 61 -5.33 8.96 -22.24
N GLU A 62 -6.60 8.71 -21.93
CA GLU A 62 -7.04 8.47 -20.57
C GLU A 62 -6.32 7.24 -19.99
N ASN A 63 -5.75 7.40 -18.80
CA ASN A 63 -5.03 6.33 -18.12
C ASN A 63 -6.03 5.36 -17.49
N GLN A 64 -6.24 4.20 -18.10
CA GLN A 64 -7.27 3.28 -17.65
C GLN A 64 -6.89 2.63 -16.30
N PRO A 65 -7.85 2.47 -15.38
CA PRO A 65 -7.58 1.89 -14.06
C PRO A 65 -7.17 0.41 -14.19
N GLY A 66 -6.21 0.00 -13.36
CA GLY A 66 -5.69 -1.37 -13.35
C GLY A 66 -4.36 -1.47 -12.60
N SER A 67 -3.71 -2.61 -12.73
CA SER A 67 -2.47 -2.93 -12.01
C SER A 67 -1.35 -1.90 -12.25
N SER A 68 -1.02 -1.58 -13.50
CA SER A 68 0.05 -0.63 -13.84
C SER A 68 -0.20 0.77 -13.28
N THR A 69 -1.43 1.26 -13.38
CA THR A 69 -1.81 2.61 -12.92
C THR A 69 -1.89 2.69 -11.40
N PHE A 70 -2.30 1.61 -10.73
CA PHE A 70 -2.25 1.50 -9.28
C PHE A 70 -0.80 1.59 -8.76
N PHE A 71 0.09 0.72 -9.25
CA PHE A 71 1.47 0.63 -8.73
C PHE A 71 2.35 1.83 -9.10
N THR A 72 2.02 2.54 -10.19
CA THR A 72 2.75 3.76 -10.61
C THR A 72 2.11 5.07 -10.13
N ALA A 73 0.95 5.02 -9.49
CA ALA A 73 0.29 6.19 -8.90
C ALA A 73 1.25 6.94 -7.97
N GLN A 74 1.24 8.27 -8.05
CA GLN A 74 2.23 9.14 -7.39
C GLN A 74 1.81 9.58 -5.98
N SER A 75 0.63 9.17 -5.53
CA SER A 75 0.08 9.41 -4.19
C SER A 75 -0.82 8.26 -3.77
N GLU A 76 -1.06 8.15 -2.46
CA GLU A 76 -2.03 7.18 -1.92
C GLU A 76 -3.44 7.48 -2.42
N GLU A 77 -3.86 8.75 -2.44
CA GLU A 77 -5.16 9.16 -2.96
C GLU A 77 -5.36 8.77 -4.44
N GLU A 78 -4.34 8.93 -5.29
CA GLU A 78 -4.40 8.48 -6.70
C GLU A 78 -4.48 6.95 -6.79
N ALA A 79 -3.71 6.22 -5.99
CA ALA A 79 -3.73 4.76 -5.98
C ALA A 79 -5.09 4.22 -5.51
N SER A 80 -5.66 4.78 -4.45
CA SER A 80 -6.99 4.42 -3.95
C SER A 80 -8.08 4.73 -4.98
N ALA A 81 -8.01 5.87 -5.68
CA ALA A 81 -8.95 6.18 -6.75
C ALA A 81 -8.88 5.16 -7.91
N VAL A 82 -7.68 4.71 -8.28
CA VAL A 82 -7.53 3.61 -9.25
C VAL A 82 -8.13 2.31 -8.70
N LEU A 83 -7.85 1.98 -7.44
CA LEU A 83 -8.34 0.75 -6.81
C LEU A 83 -9.86 0.70 -6.79
N GLU A 84 -10.52 1.80 -6.45
CA GLU A 84 -11.98 1.97 -6.49
C GLU A 84 -12.52 1.85 -7.92
N ALA A 85 -11.89 2.52 -8.89
CA ALA A 85 -12.31 2.51 -10.29
C ALA A 85 -12.14 1.15 -11.01
N VAL A 86 -11.37 0.21 -10.45
CA VAL A 86 -11.26 -1.16 -10.98
C VAL A 86 -12.54 -1.96 -10.74
N HIS A 87 -13.30 -1.65 -9.68
CA HIS A 87 -14.55 -2.32 -9.42
C HIS A 87 -15.69 -1.70 -10.27
N PRO A 88 -16.61 -2.51 -10.85
CA PRO A 88 -17.73 -1.96 -11.60
C PRO A 88 -18.80 -1.27 -10.74
N ASP A 89 -18.94 -1.69 -9.48
CA ASP A 89 -19.74 -1.00 -8.46
C ASP A 89 -18.92 0.14 -7.84
N PRO A 90 -19.35 1.42 -7.98
CA PRO A 90 -18.62 2.58 -7.47
C PRO A 90 -18.54 2.66 -5.94
N ASP A 91 -19.35 1.88 -5.21
CA ASP A 91 -19.34 1.85 -3.75
C ASP A 91 -18.35 0.82 -3.18
N LYS A 92 -17.61 0.11 -4.05
CA LYS A 92 -16.68 -0.95 -3.66
C LYS A 92 -15.27 -0.72 -4.22
N ALA A 93 -14.27 -1.07 -3.42
CA ALA A 93 -12.90 -1.14 -3.90
C ALA A 93 -12.69 -2.40 -4.76
N GLY A 94 -11.89 -2.29 -5.81
CA GLY A 94 -11.57 -3.39 -6.73
C GLY A 94 -10.76 -4.50 -6.07
N ALA A 95 -10.07 -4.21 -4.97
CA ALA A 95 -9.36 -5.22 -4.20
C ALA A 95 -9.43 -4.94 -2.70
N ARG A 96 -9.38 -6.01 -1.91
CA ARG A 96 -9.14 -5.93 -0.46
C ARG A 96 -7.67 -6.13 -0.13
N TYR A 97 -6.95 -6.95 -0.90
CA TYR A 97 -5.53 -7.22 -0.67
C TYR A 97 -4.68 -6.81 -1.86
N ILE A 98 -3.47 -6.35 -1.55
CA ILE A 98 -2.47 -5.93 -2.51
C ILE A 98 -1.24 -6.80 -2.27
N ILE A 99 -0.71 -7.42 -3.32
CA ILE A 99 0.50 -8.24 -3.26
C ILE A 99 1.57 -7.54 -4.09
N SER A 100 2.69 -7.21 -3.45
CA SER A 100 3.89 -6.68 -4.10
C SER A 100 5.07 -7.60 -3.79
N ASP A 101 5.93 -7.82 -4.79
CA ASP A 101 7.18 -8.54 -4.63
C ASP A 101 8.38 -7.67 -4.99
N VAL A 102 9.58 -8.15 -4.66
CA VAL A 102 10.80 -7.40 -4.92
C VAL A 102 11.05 -7.21 -6.42
N GLU A 103 10.57 -8.12 -7.28
CA GLU A 103 10.70 -7.96 -8.73
C GLU A 103 9.87 -6.75 -9.20
N MET A 104 8.61 -6.62 -8.77
CA MET A 104 7.76 -5.44 -9.00
C MET A 104 8.45 -4.16 -8.54
N ALA A 105 8.99 -4.17 -7.32
CA ALA A 105 9.66 -3.00 -6.75
C ALA A 105 10.94 -2.63 -7.51
N THR A 106 11.64 -3.59 -8.10
CA THR A 106 12.95 -3.37 -8.73
C THR A 106 12.92 -3.66 -10.23
N GLY A 107 13.20 -4.90 -10.64
CA GLY A 107 13.44 -5.28 -12.03
C GLY A 107 12.24 -5.14 -12.97
N LYS A 108 11.00 -5.21 -12.48
CA LYS A 108 9.76 -5.13 -13.27
C LYS A 108 9.11 -3.75 -13.23
N PHE A 109 9.56 -2.85 -12.36
CA PHE A 109 8.96 -1.53 -12.22
C PHE A 109 8.91 -0.76 -13.56
N TYR A 110 9.98 -0.84 -14.35
CA TYR A 110 10.02 -0.19 -15.66
C TYR A 110 8.89 -0.67 -16.59
N ALA A 111 8.51 -1.95 -16.53
CA ALA A 111 7.45 -2.50 -17.36
C ALA A 111 6.09 -1.91 -16.97
N MET A 112 5.83 -1.72 -15.66
CA MET A 112 4.62 -1.06 -15.17
C MET A 112 4.49 0.36 -15.74
N THR A 113 5.59 1.13 -15.75
CA THR A 113 5.60 2.48 -16.35
C THR A 113 5.45 2.47 -17.88
N ALA A 114 5.89 1.39 -18.55
CA ALA A 114 5.73 1.25 -19.99
C ALA A 114 4.27 1.04 -20.38
N TRP A 115 3.50 0.28 -19.59
CA TRP A 115 2.06 0.09 -19.80
C TRP A 115 1.24 1.37 -19.61
N THR A 116 1.70 2.32 -18.80
CA THR A 116 1.07 3.64 -18.69
C THR A 116 1.55 4.64 -19.75
N LEU A 117 2.55 4.27 -20.57
CA LEU A 117 3.29 5.14 -21.50
C LEU A 117 3.99 6.33 -20.82
N ASP A 118 4.06 6.35 -19.49
CA ASP A 118 4.69 7.42 -18.71
C ASP A 118 5.97 6.90 -18.07
N THR A 119 7.06 6.87 -18.85
CA THR A 119 8.33 6.23 -18.45
C THR A 119 9.38 7.21 -17.93
N LYS A 120 9.16 8.52 -18.09
CA LYS A 120 10.20 9.52 -17.86
C LYS A 120 10.38 9.84 -16.38
N GLY A 121 11.62 10.07 -15.97
CA GLY A 121 11.93 10.67 -14.67
C GLY A 121 11.85 9.73 -13.47
N TYR A 122 11.46 8.47 -13.62
CA TYR A 122 11.51 7.46 -12.54
C TYR A 122 12.94 7.10 -12.13
N TYR A 123 13.89 7.19 -13.06
CA TYR A 123 15.31 6.93 -12.82
C TYR A 123 16.15 8.06 -13.44
N GLN A 124 17.26 8.39 -12.80
CA GLN A 124 18.16 9.46 -13.21
C GLN A 124 19.63 9.03 -13.06
N SER A 125 20.49 9.60 -13.90
CA SER A 125 21.94 9.37 -13.79
C SER A 125 22.55 10.26 -12.71
N TYR A 126 23.21 9.65 -11.74
CA TYR A 126 23.95 10.33 -10.67
C TYR A 126 25.44 10.03 -10.80
N TRP A 127 26.26 11.07 -10.64
CA TRP A 127 27.72 10.91 -10.59
C TRP A 127 28.14 10.46 -9.19
N THR A 128 28.74 9.29 -9.06
CA THR A 128 29.17 8.72 -7.76
C THR A 128 30.59 9.10 -7.37
N GLY A 129 31.25 9.97 -8.14
CA GLY A 129 32.67 10.29 -8.00
C GLY A 129 33.57 9.47 -8.92
N ASN A 130 33.18 8.24 -9.24
CA ASN A 130 33.95 7.33 -10.12
C ASN A 130 33.24 7.03 -11.44
N GLU A 131 31.91 6.93 -11.43
CA GLU A 131 31.10 6.61 -12.60
C GLU A 131 29.70 7.23 -12.50
N TYR A 132 28.97 7.20 -13.61
CA TYR A 132 27.54 7.50 -13.59
C TYR A 132 26.77 6.23 -13.25
N GLN A 133 25.93 6.29 -12.23
CA GLN A 133 24.98 5.23 -11.88
C GLN A 133 23.56 5.69 -12.17
N TYR A 134 22.75 4.79 -12.73
CA TYR A 134 21.35 5.05 -13.01
C TYR A 134 20.52 4.60 -11.81
N LEU A 135 20.05 5.57 -11.01
CA LEU A 135 19.42 5.32 -9.72
C LEU A 135 17.96 5.77 -9.74
N PRO A 136 17.10 5.14 -8.91
CA PRO A 136 15.72 5.59 -8.71
C PRO A 136 15.68 7.04 -8.23
N SER A 137 14.75 7.82 -8.77
CA SER A 137 14.55 9.23 -8.41
C SER A 137 13.44 9.38 -7.37
N THR A 138 13.21 10.62 -6.91
CA THR A 138 12.02 10.98 -6.11
C THR A 138 10.70 10.50 -6.74
N ARG A 139 10.59 10.52 -8.06
CA ARG A 139 9.38 10.08 -8.78
C ARG A 139 9.11 8.58 -8.57
N TYR A 140 10.16 7.76 -8.57
CA TYR A 140 10.04 6.35 -8.22
C TYR A 140 9.62 6.18 -6.76
N PHE A 141 10.27 6.88 -5.83
CA PHE A 141 9.93 6.73 -4.40
C PHE A 141 8.53 7.26 -4.03
N ASN A 142 7.97 8.14 -4.87
CA ASN A 142 6.57 8.58 -4.74
C ASN A 142 5.55 7.54 -5.22
N SER A 143 5.97 6.56 -6.03
CA SER A 143 5.08 5.54 -6.57
C SER A 143 4.47 4.67 -5.47
N MET A 144 3.25 4.18 -5.69
CA MET A 144 2.59 3.27 -4.75
C MET A 144 3.40 1.97 -4.54
N GLU A 145 4.04 1.45 -5.58
CA GLU A 145 4.92 0.28 -5.44
C GLU A 145 6.06 0.52 -4.46
N SER A 146 6.75 1.67 -4.56
CA SER A 146 7.82 2.00 -3.62
C SER A 146 7.27 2.22 -2.21
N ARG A 147 6.11 2.87 -2.06
CA ARG A 147 5.48 3.10 -0.75
C ARG A 147 5.12 1.79 -0.07
N LEU A 148 4.60 0.83 -0.81
CA LEU A 148 4.28 -0.50 -0.30
C LEU A 148 5.56 -1.28 -0.03
N HIS A 149 6.40 -1.52 -1.04
CA HIS A 149 7.49 -2.48 -0.91
C HIS A 149 8.73 -1.90 -0.24
N ILE A 150 9.26 -0.78 -0.73
CA ILE A 150 10.54 -0.24 -0.22
C ILE A 150 10.35 0.41 1.16
N LEU A 151 9.20 1.05 1.38
CA LEU A 151 8.89 1.80 2.60
C LEU A 151 7.98 1.03 3.57
N ASP A 152 7.70 -0.25 3.31
CA ASP A 152 6.86 -1.13 4.15
C ASP A 152 5.46 -0.55 4.46
N GLY A 153 4.92 0.34 3.61
CA GLY A 153 3.66 1.03 3.83
C GLY A 153 3.70 2.13 4.90
N ASN A 154 4.88 2.55 5.35
CA ASN A 154 5.03 3.61 6.35
C ASN A 154 4.35 4.91 5.88
N GLY A 155 3.46 5.45 6.71
CA GLY A 155 2.73 6.69 6.47
C GLY A 155 1.45 6.56 5.63
N LEU A 156 1.16 5.39 5.05
CA LEU A 156 -0.11 5.15 4.36
C LEU A 156 -1.28 5.14 5.35
N LYS A 157 -2.42 5.67 4.93
CA LYS A 157 -3.65 5.82 5.74
C LYS A 157 -4.59 4.63 5.62
N GLN A 158 -4.62 4.01 4.45
CA GLN A 158 -5.59 2.99 4.04
C GLN A 158 -4.95 1.65 3.71
N TYR A 159 -3.63 1.52 3.78
CA TYR A 159 -2.92 0.27 3.47
C TYR A 159 -2.06 -0.15 4.65
N ARG A 160 -2.23 -1.39 5.09
CA ARG A 160 -1.43 -2.00 6.16
C ARG A 160 -0.77 -3.28 5.69
N MET A 161 0.49 -3.52 6.06
CA MET A 161 1.12 -4.82 5.85
C MET A 161 0.46 -5.84 6.78
N VAL A 162 0.01 -6.95 6.22
CA VAL A 162 -0.62 -8.05 6.96
C VAL A 162 0.23 -9.32 6.99
N HIS A 163 1.18 -9.43 6.05
CA HIS A 163 2.10 -10.55 5.94
C HIS A 163 3.34 -10.17 5.13
N GLU A 164 4.48 -10.78 5.46
CA GLU A 164 5.66 -10.86 4.59
C GLU A 164 6.27 -12.26 4.64
N THR A 165 6.92 -12.66 3.55
CA THR A 165 7.72 -13.90 3.51
C THR A 165 9.08 -13.74 4.19
N TRP A 166 9.86 -14.80 4.30
CA TRP A 166 11.26 -14.74 4.73
C TRP A 166 12.08 -13.72 3.92
N ALA A 167 13.07 -13.14 4.57
CA ALA A 167 13.99 -12.21 3.95
C ALA A 167 14.96 -12.92 3.00
N TYR A 168 15.25 -12.27 1.86
CA TYR A 168 16.23 -12.74 0.88
C TYR A 168 17.16 -11.60 0.49
N GLN A 169 18.41 -11.94 0.18
CA GLN A 169 19.37 -10.98 -0.37
C GLN A 169 18.94 -10.55 -1.77
N THR A 170 18.53 -9.29 -1.92
CA THR A 170 17.97 -8.75 -3.16
C THR A 170 18.51 -7.35 -3.46
N GLN A 171 18.07 -6.77 -4.58
CA GLN A 171 18.41 -5.38 -4.92
C GLN A 171 17.63 -4.34 -4.08
N GLU A 172 16.64 -4.77 -3.29
CA GLU A 172 15.83 -3.88 -2.44
C GLU A 172 16.71 -2.99 -1.54
N VAL A 173 17.78 -3.56 -0.96
CA VAL A 173 18.70 -2.83 -0.07
C VAL A 173 19.34 -1.63 -0.76
N VAL A 174 19.69 -1.74 -2.04
CA VAL A 174 20.24 -0.63 -2.82
C VAL A 174 19.20 0.49 -2.97
N TYR A 175 17.94 0.15 -3.18
CA TYR A 175 16.87 1.14 -3.27
C TYR A 175 16.66 1.87 -1.93
N LYS A 176 16.78 1.17 -0.80
CA LYS A 176 16.73 1.79 0.54
C LYS A 176 17.91 2.73 0.80
N GLN A 177 19.11 2.33 0.39
CA GLN A 177 20.31 3.19 0.45
C GLN A 177 20.13 4.47 -0.37
N VAL A 178 19.61 4.33 -1.60
CA VAL A 178 19.33 5.48 -2.46
C VAL A 178 18.25 6.38 -1.85
N TYR A 179 17.19 5.80 -1.27
CA TYR A 179 16.15 6.57 -0.56
C TYR A 179 16.74 7.39 0.59
N ASN A 180 17.51 6.75 1.48
CA ASN A 180 18.17 7.40 2.60
C ASN A 180 19.11 8.52 2.13
N PHE A 181 19.90 8.26 1.09
CA PHE A 181 20.86 9.22 0.55
C PHE A 181 20.19 10.41 -0.16
N LEU A 182 19.26 10.16 -1.07
CA LEU A 182 18.65 11.20 -1.92
C LEU A 182 17.56 11.99 -1.21
N LEU A 183 16.76 11.34 -0.37
CA LEU A 183 15.59 11.95 0.27
C LEU A 183 15.79 12.22 1.77
N GLY A 184 16.99 11.95 2.30
CA GLY A 184 17.29 12.14 3.73
C GLY A 184 16.48 11.23 4.65
N GLY A 185 16.00 10.09 4.11
CA GLY A 185 15.30 9.07 4.88
C GLY A 185 16.23 8.37 5.89
N SER A 186 15.62 7.59 6.77
CA SER A 186 16.35 6.80 7.76
C SER A 186 15.71 5.42 7.94
N ILE A 187 15.41 4.74 6.83
CA ILE A 187 14.84 3.39 6.86
C ILE A 187 15.95 2.34 7.01
N PRO A 188 15.69 1.19 7.67
CA PRO A 188 16.68 0.13 7.82
C PRO A 188 17.15 -0.45 6.48
N GLU A 189 18.45 -0.44 6.23
CA GLU A 189 19.10 -1.01 5.02
C GLU A 189 19.32 -2.53 5.17
N VAL A 190 18.23 -3.26 5.36
CA VAL A 190 18.23 -4.71 5.57
C VAL A 190 17.38 -5.42 4.51
N ASP A 191 17.72 -6.68 4.26
CA ASP A 191 16.91 -7.59 3.45
C ASP A 191 15.55 -7.82 4.12
N THR A 192 14.48 -7.81 3.34
CA THR A 192 13.12 -8.05 3.83
C THR A 192 12.39 -9.09 2.99
N GLY A 193 11.13 -9.38 3.34
CA GLY A 193 10.34 -10.40 2.67
C GLY A 193 10.27 -10.19 1.17
N TYR A 194 10.59 -11.24 0.41
CA TYR A 194 10.51 -11.23 -1.05
C TYR A 194 9.12 -10.86 -1.57
N VAL A 195 8.08 -11.34 -0.89
CA VAL A 195 6.67 -10.99 -1.13
C VAL A 195 6.08 -10.35 0.11
N LYS A 196 5.35 -9.26 -0.07
CA LYS A 196 4.63 -8.52 0.97
C LYS A 196 3.16 -8.42 0.59
N ILE A 197 2.28 -8.68 1.55
CA ILE A 197 0.83 -8.59 1.39
C ILE A 197 0.33 -7.44 2.24
N PHE A 198 -0.46 -6.57 1.63
CA PHE A 198 -1.13 -5.46 2.27
C PHE A 198 -2.63 -5.63 2.19
N GLU A 199 -3.35 -5.06 3.15
CA GLU A 199 -4.80 -4.97 3.13
C GLU A 199 -5.21 -3.50 2.98
N TYR A 200 -6.16 -3.25 2.08
CA TYR A 200 -6.86 -1.98 1.94
C TYR A 200 -7.99 -1.90 2.98
N VAL A 201 -7.97 -0.86 3.79
CA VAL A 201 -8.91 -0.61 4.89
C VAL A 201 -9.37 0.84 4.88
N LYS A 202 -10.52 1.12 5.49
CA LYS A 202 -11.00 2.51 5.65
C LYS A 202 -10.04 3.34 6.54
N GLY A 203 -9.49 2.70 7.57
CA GLY A 203 -8.57 3.31 8.53
C GLY A 203 -9.33 4.07 9.63
N ALA A 204 -8.92 3.87 10.89
CA ALA A 204 -9.55 4.54 12.03
C ALA A 204 -9.16 6.02 12.10
N LYS A 205 -10.10 6.88 12.50
CA LYS A 205 -9.86 8.32 12.63
C LYS A 205 -9.44 8.69 14.03
N VAL A 206 -8.13 8.85 14.27
CA VAL A 206 -7.60 9.27 15.57
C VAL A 206 -7.67 10.78 15.68
N THR A 207 -8.49 11.30 16.59
CA THR A 207 -8.78 12.74 16.73
C THR A 207 -8.41 13.27 18.10
N GLY A 208 -8.00 14.53 18.17
CA GLY A 208 -7.71 15.20 19.44
C GLY A 208 -7.46 16.69 19.29
N THR A 209 -6.97 17.32 20.36
CA THR A 209 -6.67 18.75 20.41
C THR A 209 -5.23 19.03 20.86
N ALA A 210 -4.57 19.98 20.20
CA ALA A 210 -3.23 20.51 20.49
C ALA A 210 -3.27 22.05 20.45
N ALA A 211 -2.15 22.74 20.64
CA ALA A 211 -2.11 24.19 20.43
C ALA A 211 -2.36 24.51 18.95
N PRO A 212 -3.06 25.62 18.60
CA PRO A 212 -3.30 25.96 17.20
C PRO A 212 -2.03 26.04 16.36
N ASN A 213 -2.07 25.46 15.15
CA ASN A 213 -0.93 25.32 14.24
C ASN A 213 0.28 24.53 14.81
N GLU A 214 0.06 23.67 15.80
CA GLU A 214 1.09 22.78 16.32
C GLU A 214 1.25 21.54 15.43
N THR A 215 2.50 21.12 15.21
CA THR A 215 2.79 19.85 14.54
C THR A 215 2.54 18.70 15.51
N VAL A 216 1.69 17.77 15.09
CA VAL A 216 1.34 16.56 15.82
C VAL A 216 1.85 15.36 15.03
N SER A 217 2.45 14.39 15.71
CA SER A 217 2.90 13.14 15.10
C SER A 217 2.26 11.96 15.80
N ILE A 218 1.98 10.89 15.05
CA ILE A 218 1.52 9.60 15.57
C ILE A 218 2.47 8.52 15.06
N LYS A 219 2.88 7.60 15.93
CA LYS A 219 3.76 6.49 15.55
C LYS A 219 3.48 5.20 16.31
N THR A 220 3.88 4.08 15.72
CA THR A 220 3.97 2.79 16.40
C THR A 220 5.03 1.93 15.71
N THR A 221 5.50 0.89 16.38
CA THR A 221 6.41 -0.09 15.78
C THR A 221 5.61 -1.30 15.34
N ILE A 222 5.74 -1.69 14.07
CA ILE A 222 5.12 -2.88 13.50
C ILE A 222 6.07 -4.06 13.66
N LEU A 223 5.54 -5.20 14.10
CA LEU A 223 6.22 -6.49 14.18
C LEU A 223 5.62 -7.43 13.14
N THR A 224 6.46 -7.97 12.26
CA THR A 224 6.02 -8.90 11.20
C THR A 224 6.00 -10.35 11.70
N GLY A 225 5.31 -11.22 10.97
CA GLY A 225 5.30 -12.66 11.24
C GLY A 225 6.69 -13.31 11.20
N GLN A 226 7.67 -12.66 10.58
CA GLN A 226 9.07 -13.12 10.51
C GLN A 226 9.94 -12.60 11.68
N GLY A 227 9.36 -11.83 12.61
CA GLY A 227 10.08 -11.23 13.73
C GLY A 227 10.86 -9.96 13.39
N ARG A 228 10.69 -9.41 12.18
CA ARG A 228 11.26 -8.12 11.79
C ARG A 228 10.41 -6.99 12.35
N THR A 229 11.05 -5.87 12.69
CA THR A 229 10.34 -4.65 13.09
C THR A 229 10.62 -3.49 12.15
N PHE A 230 9.62 -2.65 11.93
CA PHE A 230 9.77 -1.35 11.25
C PHE A 230 8.85 -0.31 11.90
N ASP A 231 9.16 0.97 11.69
CA ASP A 231 8.34 2.06 12.23
C ASP A 231 7.25 2.48 11.25
N TYR A 232 6.05 2.65 11.79
CA TYR A 232 4.96 3.35 11.13
C TYR A 232 4.77 4.71 11.80
N SER A 233 4.70 5.78 11.01
CA SER A 233 4.41 7.12 11.52
C SER A 233 3.71 8.02 10.50
N GLN A 234 2.92 8.95 11.02
CA GLN A 234 2.33 10.06 10.26
C GLN A 234 2.55 11.37 11.02
N SER A 235 2.49 12.50 10.31
CA SER A 235 2.51 13.83 10.92
C SER A 235 1.46 14.71 10.26
N THR A 236 0.83 15.57 11.06
CA THR A 236 -0.12 16.59 10.60
C THR A 236 0.07 17.87 11.40
N THR A 237 -0.65 18.93 11.03
CA THR A 237 -0.69 20.19 11.75
C THR A 237 -2.12 20.44 12.23
N SER A 238 -2.29 20.77 13.51
CA SER A 238 -3.61 21.10 14.05
C SER A 238 -4.18 22.38 13.43
N ASP A 239 -5.50 22.47 13.30
CA ASP A 239 -6.17 23.65 12.74
C ASP A 239 -6.13 24.89 13.67
N SER A 240 -6.77 25.98 13.25
CA SER A 240 -6.85 27.23 14.02
C SER A 240 -7.57 27.11 15.36
N GLU A 241 -8.36 26.06 15.55
CA GLU A 241 -9.05 25.72 16.79
C GLU A 241 -8.29 24.65 17.60
N GLY A 242 -7.12 24.22 17.11
CA GLY A 242 -6.28 23.23 17.75
C GLY A 242 -6.68 21.78 17.46
N ARG A 243 -7.63 21.50 16.57
CA ARG A 243 -8.04 20.12 16.26
C ARG A 243 -7.06 19.45 15.30
N TYR A 244 -6.77 18.18 15.53
CA TYR A 244 -6.02 17.33 14.61
C TYR A 244 -6.76 16.01 14.34
N GLU A 245 -6.49 15.42 13.18
CA GLU A 245 -7.01 14.11 12.77
C GLU A 245 -5.91 13.33 12.05
N PHE A 246 -5.81 12.03 12.35
CA PHE A 246 -5.05 11.04 11.58
C PHE A 246 -6.00 9.94 11.11
N THR A 247 -5.73 9.37 9.93
CA THR A 247 -6.34 8.11 9.50
C THR A 247 -5.27 7.03 9.57
N VAL A 248 -5.48 6.01 10.41
CA VAL A 248 -4.47 4.96 10.66
C VAL A 248 -5.00 3.57 10.27
N PRO A 249 -4.20 2.75 9.56
CA PRO A 249 -4.69 1.49 9.02
C PRO A 249 -4.44 0.29 9.94
N TYR A 250 -3.56 0.37 10.94
CA TYR A 250 -3.29 -0.78 11.81
C TYR A 250 -4.18 -0.80 13.05
N SER A 251 -4.72 -1.97 13.38
CA SER A 251 -5.32 -2.26 14.68
C SER A 251 -4.22 -2.55 15.70
N THR A 252 -4.30 -1.96 16.88
CA THR A 252 -3.37 -2.25 18.01
C THR A 252 -3.93 -3.28 18.98
N GLU A 253 -5.16 -3.73 18.76
CA GLU A 253 -5.84 -4.72 19.62
C GLU A 253 -5.90 -6.11 18.98
N GLY A 254 -5.30 -6.26 17.80
CA GLY A 254 -5.21 -7.52 17.07
C GLY A 254 -6.41 -7.78 16.15
N PRO A 255 -6.49 -8.98 15.56
CA PRO A 255 -7.53 -9.34 14.59
C PRO A 255 -8.86 -9.69 15.25
N ILE A 256 -9.94 -9.68 14.47
CA ILE A 256 -11.25 -10.21 14.88
C ILE A 256 -11.32 -11.71 14.56
N PRO A 257 -11.48 -12.59 15.57
CA PRO A 257 -11.54 -14.04 15.35
C PRO A 257 -12.63 -14.44 14.35
N GLY A 258 -12.24 -15.14 13.29
CA GLY A 258 -13.16 -15.60 12.24
C GLY A 258 -13.50 -14.56 11.17
N GLU A 259 -12.99 -13.34 11.27
CA GLU A 259 -13.22 -12.26 10.30
C GLU A 259 -11.91 -11.77 9.68
N THR A 260 -10.93 -11.37 10.51
CA THR A 260 -9.62 -10.93 10.04
C THR A 260 -8.50 -11.82 10.54
N GLN A 261 -7.42 -11.89 9.77
CA GLN A 261 -6.25 -12.69 10.07
C GLN A 261 -5.02 -12.04 9.47
N PHE A 262 -4.08 -11.66 10.34
CA PHE A 262 -2.80 -11.08 9.96
C PHE A 262 -1.76 -11.49 11.00
N ASP A 263 -0.52 -11.68 10.57
CA ASP A 263 0.62 -11.99 11.44
C ASP A 263 1.57 -10.81 11.62
N THR A 264 1.28 -9.71 10.90
CA THR A 264 2.02 -8.46 10.95
C THR A 264 1.13 -7.40 11.58
N ALA A 265 1.55 -6.87 12.73
CA ALA A 265 0.73 -5.99 13.55
C ALA A 265 1.59 -5.06 14.42
N PRO A 266 1.03 -3.96 14.96
CA PRO A 266 1.69 -3.14 15.96
C PRO A 266 2.14 -3.96 17.18
N ALA A 267 3.36 -3.75 17.64
CA ALA A 267 3.90 -4.33 18.88
C ALA A 267 3.36 -3.65 20.15
N GLY A 268 2.68 -2.50 19.99
CA GLY A 268 2.12 -1.71 21.08
C GLY A 268 1.07 -0.72 20.59
N ALA A 269 0.64 0.16 21.49
CA ALA A 269 -0.29 1.24 21.15
C ALA A 269 0.32 2.21 20.13
N TYR A 270 -0.52 3.03 19.51
CA TYR A 270 -0.04 4.25 18.87
C TYR A 270 0.41 5.24 19.94
N VAL A 271 1.44 6.00 19.63
CA VAL A 271 1.96 7.09 20.46
C VAL A 271 1.76 8.40 19.70
N VAL A 272 0.89 9.26 20.22
CA VAL A 272 0.67 10.62 19.71
C VAL A 272 1.55 11.59 20.49
N SER A 273 2.29 12.44 19.79
CA SER A 273 3.23 13.39 20.37
C SER A 273 3.11 14.78 19.74
N TYR A 274 3.11 15.82 20.59
CA TYR A 274 3.13 17.23 20.23
C TYR A 274 3.68 18.04 21.40
N GLY A 275 4.56 19.00 21.13
CA GLY A 275 5.27 19.75 22.17
C GLY A 275 6.01 18.81 23.14
N ASN A 276 5.65 18.87 24.43
CA ASN A 276 6.16 17.96 25.47
C ASN A 276 5.15 16.86 25.85
N THR A 277 4.03 16.77 25.15
CA THR A 277 2.96 15.80 25.41
C THR A 277 3.23 14.50 24.65
N THR A 278 2.96 13.38 25.29
CA THR A 278 2.99 12.05 24.68
C THR A 278 1.88 11.21 25.27
N THR A 279 1.00 10.68 24.42
CA THR A 279 -0.18 9.93 24.84
C THR A 279 -0.32 8.65 24.02
N GLU A 280 -0.61 7.54 24.70
CA GLU A 280 -0.91 6.27 24.04
C GLU A 280 -2.38 6.20 23.60
N VAL A 281 -2.60 5.63 22.42
CA VAL A 281 -3.93 5.43 21.83
C VAL A 281 -4.04 4.00 21.35
N ARG A 282 -5.05 3.29 21.85
CA ARG A 282 -5.42 1.96 21.33
C ARG A 282 -6.54 2.12 20.31
N VAL A 283 -6.36 1.44 19.19
CA VAL A 283 -7.28 1.39 18.05
C VAL A 283 -7.71 -0.07 17.88
N SER A 284 -9.02 -0.30 17.89
CA SER A 284 -9.61 -1.62 17.64
C SER A 284 -9.68 -1.93 16.15
N GLU A 285 -9.76 -3.21 15.81
CA GLU A 285 -9.92 -3.64 14.42
C GLU A 285 -11.25 -3.18 13.81
N GLU A 286 -12.32 -3.18 14.60
CA GLU A 286 -13.63 -2.69 14.16
C GLU A 286 -13.56 -1.21 13.76
N ALA A 287 -12.85 -0.39 14.52
CA ALA A 287 -12.66 1.02 14.20
C ALA A 287 -11.87 1.21 12.89
N VAL A 288 -10.89 0.36 12.62
CA VAL A 288 -10.12 0.37 11.36
C VAL A 288 -11.00 0.00 10.16
N LEU A 289 -11.75 -1.10 10.27
CA LEU A 289 -12.57 -1.61 9.16
C LEU A 289 -13.74 -0.67 8.83
N LYS A 290 -14.34 -0.05 9.85
CA LYS A 290 -15.50 0.84 9.69
C LYS A 290 -15.13 2.31 9.51
N GLY A 291 -13.88 2.69 9.81
CA GLY A 291 -13.42 4.07 9.75
C GLY A 291 -13.96 4.93 10.90
N GLU A 292 -14.08 4.35 12.09
CA GLU A 292 -14.65 5.01 13.26
C GLU A 292 -13.68 5.99 13.91
N GLU A 293 -14.24 6.94 14.66
CA GLU A 293 -13.47 7.92 15.43
C GLU A 293 -12.93 7.32 16.73
N VAL A 294 -11.64 7.51 16.99
CA VAL A 294 -10.94 7.16 18.23
C VAL A 294 -10.37 8.43 18.85
N LYS A 295 -11.01 8.92 19.91
CA LYS A 295 -10.59 10.16 20.58
C LYS A 295 -9.38 9.94 21.48
N VAL A 296 -8.34 10.75 21.29
CA VAL A 296 -7.20 10.82 22.20
C VAL A 296 -7.65 11.47 23.49
N LYS A 297 -7.61 10.71 24.58
CA LYS A 297 -7.89 11.23 25.92
C LYS A 297 -6.63 11.87 26.47
N VAL A 298 -6.64 13.19 26.65
CA VAL A 298 -5.60 13.97 27.33
C VAL A 298 -5.88 14.01 28.82
#